data_AF-K1QE22-F1
#
_entry.id   AF-K1QE22-F1
#
_cell.length_a   1.000
_cell.length_b   1.000
_cell.length_c   1.000
_cell.angle_alpha   90.00
_cell.angle_beta   90.00
_cell.angle_gamma   90.00
#
_symmetry.space_group_name_H-M   'P 1'
#
loop_
_entity.id
_entity.type
_entity.pdbx_description
1 polymer ?
#
loop_
_entity_poly.entity_id
_entity_poly.type
_entity_poly.pdbx_seq_one_letter_code
_entity_poly.pdbx_strand_id
1 'polypeptide(L)'
;MKRQDEIRESYIRVFIPVCASLFFLFESYVHCIYTAYEYGHKTFQKQLFPNISNASSSEESLCETNTSSKAYKDEQVVQQVVARWGVYINLAQGVPLVFSSLLFSSLSDSMGRKPFLFIGAIGLFTKQLLMTLAMVMEWNIYLFAPFTLIEGGSGGWITVIAIAYAIVADITNAGKHRAFIKNDKKNHNRKDYIAIE
;
A
#
# COMPACT_ATOMS: atom_id res chain seq x y z
N MET A 1 27.08 -30.13 -2.00
CA MET A 1 25.62 -30.33 -2.14
C MET A 1 24.87 -29.95 -0.87
N LYS A 2 24.98 -30.70 0.24
CA LYS A 2 24.25 -30.44 1.50
C LYS A 2 24.16 -28.96 1.96
N ARG A 3 25.28 -28.22 1.97
CA ARG A 3 25.30 -26.81 2.37
C ARG A 3 24.47 -25.90 1.45
N GLN A 4 24.41 -26.17 0.14
CA GLN A 4 23.57 -25.37 -0.77
C GLN A 4 22.09 -25.74 -0.67
N ASP A 5 21.79 -27.00 -0.37
CA ASP A 5 20.42 -27.46 -0.14
C ASP A 5 19.87 -26.87 1.18
N GLU A 6 20.66 -26.81 2.25
CA GLU A 6 20.31 -26.17 3.52
C GLU A 6 20.07 -24.65 3.38
N ILE A 7 20.91 -23.95 2.60
CA ILE A 7 20.72 -22.52 2.30
C ILE A 7 19.44 -22.30 1.50
N ARG A 8 19.16 -23.16 0.51
CA ARG A 8 17.92 -23.09 -0.30
C ARG A 8 16.68 -23.36 0.55
N GLU A 9 16.74 -24.32 1.46
CA GLU A 9 15.61 -24.65 2.34
C GLU A 9 15.35 -23.51 3.34
N SER A 10 16.40 -22.91 3.91
CA SER A 10 16.30 -21.73 4.76
C SER A 10 15.73 -20.52 4.01
N TYR A 11 16.12 -20.32 2.74
CA TYR A 11 15.59 -19.27 1.86
C TYR A 11 14.09 -19.43 1.64
N ILE A 12 13.64 -20.62 1.24
CA ILE A 12 12.23 -20.90 0.95
C ILE A 12 11.36 -20.69 2.21
N ARG A 13 11.86 -21.09 3.38
CA ARG A 13 11.18 -20.92 4.67
C ARG A 13 10.96 -19.46 5.08
N VAL A 14 11.74 -18.51 4.56
CA VAL A 14 11.57 -17.07 4.85
C VAL A 14 10.82 -16.38 3.71
N PHE A 15 11.14 -16.71 2.46
CA PHE A 15 10.57 -16.05 1.28
C PHE A 15 9.06 -16.26 1.15
N ILE A 16 8.60 -17.52 1.22
CA ILE A 16 7.18 -17.86 1.06
C ILE A 16 6.29 -17.14 2.08
N PRO A 17 6.57 -17.18 3.41
CA PRO A 17 5.70 -16.50 4.37
C PRO A 17 5.75 -14.98 4.24
N VAL A 18 6.89 -14.38 3.87
CA VAL A 18 6.99 -12.94 3.60
C VAL A 18 6.11 -12.56 2.41
N CYS A 19 6.18 -13.29 1.30
CA CYS A 19 5.31 -13.04 0.15
C CYS A 19 3.83 -13.24 0.47
N ALA A 20 3.48 -14.31 1.18
CA ALA A 20 2.10 -14.58 1.58
C ALA A 20 1.55 -13.47 2.49
N SER A 21 2.30 -13.07 3.52
CA SER A 21 1.89 -12.00 4.44
C SER A 21 1.71 -10.65 3.74
N LEU A 22 2.57 -10.29 2.79
CA LEU A 22 2.41 -9.08 1.99
C LEU A 22 1.16 -9.11 1.12
N PHE A 23 0.86 -10.26 0.51
CA PHE A 23 -0.34 -10.41 -0.31
C PHE A 23 -1.60 -10.17 0.52
N PHE A 24 -1.71 -10.78 1.71
CA PHE A 24 -2.84 -10.57 2.60
C PHE A 24 -2.91 -9.13 3.15
N LEU A 25 -1.77 -8.52 3.49
CA LEU A 25 -1.74 -7.12 3.93
C LEU A 25 -2.20 -6.15 2.83
N PHE A 26 -1.78 -6.39 1.58
CA PHE A 26 -2.17 -5.55 0.46
C PHE A 26 -3.65 -5.74 0.09
N GLU A 27 -4.14 -6.99 0.07
CA GLU A 27 -5.55 -7.29 -0.15
C GLU A 27 -6.43 -6.62 0.91
N SER A 28 -6.09 -6.76 2.19
CA SER A 28 -6.79 -6.12 3.29
C SER A 28 -6.82 -4.59 3.16
N TYR A 29 -5.69 -3.97 2.79
CA TYR A 29 -5.60 -2.52 2.57
C TYR A 29 -6.54 -2.06 1.44
N VAL A 30 -6.57 -2.79 0.33
CA VAL A 30 -7.43 -2.49 -0.81
C VAL A 30 -8.91 -2.62 -0.42
N HIS A 31 -9.28 -3.71 0.27
CA HIS A 31 -10.65 -3.91 0.76
C HIS A 31 -11.12 -2.76 1.66
N CYS A 32 -10.26 -2.30 2.57
CA CYS A 32 -10.57 -1.18 3.46
C CYS A 32 -10.89 0.11 2.71
N ILE A 33 -10.15 0.41 1.64
CA ILE A 33 -10.38 1.60 0.83
C ILE A 33 -11.76 1.51 0.20
N TYR A 34 -12.10 0.38 -0.42
CA TYR A 34 -13.41 0.20 -1.04
C TYR A 34 -14.55 0.38 -0.04
N THR A 35 -14.46 -0.27 1.12
CA THR A 35 -15.49 -0.12 2.17
C THR A 35 -15.63 1.32 2.65
N ALA A 36 -14.51 2.05 2.78
CA ALA A 36 -14.53 3.46 3.17
C ALA A 36 -15.19 4.36 2.12
N TYR A 37 -14.95 4.11 0.83
CA TYR A 37 -15.61 4.84 -0.25
C TYR A 37 -17.11 4.53 -0.34
N GLU A 38 -17.49 3.26 -0.17
CA GLU A 38 -18.90 2.87 -0.15
C GLU A 38 -19.63 3.51 1.04
N TYR A 39 -19.01 3.50 2.22
CA TYR A 39 -19.55 4.20 3.39
C TYR A 39 -19.68 5.70 3.13
N GLY A 40 -18.64 6.34 2.57
CA GLY A 40 -18.67 7.75 2.22
C GLY A 40 -19.79 8.08 1.23
N HIS A 41 -20.00 7.23 0.23
CA HIS A 41 -21.10 7.37 -0.71
C HIS A 41 -22.46 7.35 -0.01
N LYS A 42 -22.73 6.35 0.83
CA LYS A 42 -23.98 6.25 1.59
C LYS A 42 -24.19 7.44 2.52
N THR A 43 -23.14 7.92 3.17
CA THR A 43 -23.21 9.07 4.08
C THR A 43 -23.50 10.37 3.33
N PHE A 44 -22.77 10.67 2.25
CA PHE A 44 -23.00 11.88 1.46
C PHE A 44 -24.34 11.84 0.72
N GLN A 45 -24.77 10.68 0.24
CA GLN A 45 -26.09 10.50 -0.36
C GLN A 45 -27.21 10.84 0.64
N LYS A 46 -27.13 10.32 1.87
CA LYS A 46 -28.09 10.67 2.94
C LYS A 46 -28.06 12.16 3.30
N GLN A 47 -26.88 12.78 3.32
CA GLN A 47 -26.71 14.20 3.66
C GLN A 47 -27.24 15.15 2.59
N LEU A 48 -26.98 14.87 1.30
CA LEU A 48 -27.41 15.72 0.20
C LEU A 48 -28.87 15.46 -0.21
N PHE A 49 -29.34 14.22 -0.09
CA PHE A 49 -30.65 13.80 -0.60
C PHE A 49 -31.45 12.95 0.42
N PRO A 50 -31.93 13.54 1.52
CA PRO A 50 -32.64 12.81 2.58
C PRO A 50 -34.01 12.27 2.17
N ASN A 51 -34.61 12.81 1.09
CA ASN A 51 -35.99 12.49 0.67
C ASN A 51 -36.08 11.57 -0.56
N ILE A 52 -34.98 10.99 -1.02
CA ILE A 52 -35.00 10.00 -2.11
C ILE A 52 -35.19 8.62 -1.48
N SER A 53 -36.44 8.17 -1.39
CA SER A 53 -36.75 6.76 -1.20
C SER A 53 -36.24 5.98 -2.41
N ASN A 54 -35.58 4.84 -2.15
CA ASN A 54 -35.03 3.91 -3.14
C ASN A 54 -35.74 4.01 -4.49
N ALA A 55 -35.04 4.56 -5.49
CA ALA A 55 -35.45 4.39 -6.87
C ALA A 55 -35.65 2.89 -7.06
N SER A 56 -36.88 2.50 -7.41
CA SER A 56 -37.21 1.14 -7.78
C SER A 56 -36.12 0.66 -8.73
N SER A 57 -35.41 -0.40 -8.35
CA SER A 57 -34.38 -1.03 -9.15
C SER A 57 -35.03 -1.51 -10.45
N SER A 58 -35.08 -0.65 -11.46
CA SER A 58 -35.28 -1.09 -12.82
C SER A 58 -34.05 -1.90 -13.18
N GLU A 59 -34.27 -3.12 -13.68
CA GLU A 59 -33.23 -3.99 -14.25
C GLU A 59 -32.65 -3.40 -15.55
N GLU A 60 -32.56 -2.07 -15.66
CA GLU A 60 -31.95 -1.38 -16.77
C GLU A 60 -30.44 -1.42 -16.59
N SER A 61 -29.74 -1.78 -17.66
CA SER A 61 -28.29 -1.74 -17.68
C SER A 61 -27.79 -0.33 -17.34
N LEU A 62 -26.68 -0.22 -16.61
CA LEU A 62 -25.99 1.06 -16.33
C LEU A 62 -25.66 1.86 -17.60
N CYS A 63 -25.74 1.24 -18.78
CA CYS A 63 -25.53 1.85 -20.08
C CYS A 63 -26.79 2.50 -20.69
N GLU A 64 -27.98 2.18 -20.20
CA GLU A 64 -29.26 2.77 -20.63
C GLU A 64 -29.79 3.81 -19.65
N THR A 65 -28.97 4.27 -18.71
CA THR A 65 -29.40 5.30 -17.78
C THR A 65 -29.64 6.61 -18.52
N ASN A 66 -30.90 7.07 -18.53
CA ASN A 66 -31.26 8.33 -19.14
C ASN A 66 -30.48 9.47 -18.46
N THR A 67 -29.49 10.02 -19.17
CA THR A 67 -28.58 11.08 -18.69
C THR A 67 -29.32 12.38 -18.35
N SER A 68 -30.57 12.53 -18.80
CA SER A 68 -31.43 13.66 -18.44
C SER A 68 -32.24 13.42 -17.17
N SER A 69 -32.25 12.21 -16.62
CA SER A 69 -32.98 11.89 -15.39
C SER A 69 -32.39 12.62 -14.18
N LYS A 70 -33.27 13.00 -13.23
CA LYS A 70 -32.86 13.69 -12.00
C LYS A 70 -31.97 12.79 -11.12
N ALA A 71 -32.30 11.51 -11.03
CA ALA A 71 -31.53 10.52 -10.27
C ALA A 71 -30.08 10.39 -10.77
N TYR A 72 -29.87 10.39 -12.10
CA TYR A 72 -28.52 10.34 -12.67
C TYR A 72 -27.69 11.58 -12.32
N LYS A 73 -28.30 12.77 -12.37
CA LYS A 73 -27.63 14.03 -12.01
C LYS A 73 -27.33 14.08 -10.50
N ASP A 74 -28.26 13.62 -9.67
CA ASP A 74 -28.07 13.57 -8.21
C ASP A 74 -26.92 12.61 -7.84
N GLU A 75 -26.86 11.43 -8.48
CA GLU A 75 -25.77 10.46 -8.33
C GLU A 75 -24.41 11.05 -8.76
N GLN A 76 -24.35 11.75 -9.89
CA GLN A 76 -23.11 12.42 -10.32
C GLN A 76 -22.61 13.44 -9.28
N VAL A 77 -23.51 14.18 -8.63
CA VAL A 77 -23.13 15.14 -7.59
C VAL A 77 -22.57 14.41 -6.36
N VAL A 78 -23.21 13.32 -5.92
CA VAL A 78 -22.69 12.51 -4.80
C VAL A 78 -21.30 11.96 -5.14
N GLN A 79 -21.14 11.36 -6.32
CA GLN A 79 -19.87 10.81 -6.78
C GLN A 79 -18.78 11.90 -6.83
N GLN A 80 -19.10 13.11 -7.28
CA GLN A 80 -18.16 14.23 -7.32
C GLN A 80 -17.73 14.65 -5.90
N VAL A 81 -18.65 14.73 -4.96
CA VAL A 81 -18.35 15.09 -3.56
C VAL A 81 -17.51 13.99 -2.89
N VAL A 82 -17.88 12.73 -3.07
CA VAL A 82 -17.14 11.56 -2.55
C VAL A 82 -15.73 11.52 -3.14
N ALA A 83 -15.58 11.75 -4.44
CA ALA A 83 -14.27 11.81 -5.10
C ALA A 83 -13.40 12.91 -4.51
N ARG A 84 -13.96 14.12 -4.29
CA ARG A 84 -13.24 15.24 -3.67
C ARG A 84 -12.83 14.92 -2.23
N TRP A 85 -13.69 14.29 -1.46
CA TRP A 85 -13.38 13.80 -0.11
C TRP A 85 -12.25 12.76 -0.15
N GLY A 86 -12.32 11.81 -1.07
CA GLY A 86 -11.28 10.82 -1.31
C GLY A 86 -9.92 11.44 -1.62
N VAL A 87 -9.89 12.50 -2.44
CA VAL A 87 -8.65 13.26 -2.71
C VAL A 87 -8.08 13.88 -1.44
N TYR A 88 -8.90 14.47 -0.57
CA TYR A 88 -8.43 15.02 0.70
C TYR A 88 -7.83 13.97 1.62
N ILE A 89 -8.45 12.78 1.70
CA ILE A 89 -7.92 11.66 2.49
C ILE A 89 -6.59 11.15 1.92
N ASN A 90 -6.52 10.95 0.61
CA ASN A 90 -5.29 10.50 -0.03
C ASN A 90 -4.16 11.51 0.15
N LEU A 91 -4.47 12.81 0.13
CA LEU A 91 -3.48 13.86 0.41
C LEU A 91 -3.03 13.82 1.87
N ALA A 92 -3.97 13.63 2.80
CA ALA A 92 -3.69 13.48 4.23
C ALA A 92 -2.83 12.24 4.52
N GLN A 93 -2.97 11.16 3.75
CA GLN A 93 -2.09 10.00 3.83
C GLN A 93 -0.73 10.23 3.14
N GLY A 94 -0.75 10.78 1.93
CA GLY A 94 0.41 10.87 1.04
C GLY A 94 1.48 11.85 1.51
N VAL A 95 1.08 12.99 2.07
CA VAL A 95 2.02 14.00 2.60
C VAL A 95 2.91 13.40 3.70
N PRO A 96 2.38 12.90 4.84
CA PRO A 96 3.21 12.32 5.89
C PRO A 96 3.94 11.06 5.42
N LEU A 97 3.39 10.31 4.46
CA LEU A 97 4.02 9.13 3.88
C LEU A 97 5.34 9.45 3.15
N VAL A 98 5.40 10.56 2.42
CA VAL A 98 6.64 11.00 1.77
C VAL A 98 7.72 11.32 2.82
N PHE A 99 7.35 12.02 3.89
CA PHE A 99 8.31 12.35 4.95
C PHE A 99 8.76 11.11 5.73
N SER A 100 7.81 10.24 6.12
CA SER A 100 8.10 9.03 6.88
C SER A 100 8.93 8.04 6.06
N SER A 101 8.64 7.87 4.77
CA SER A 101 9.40 6.99 3.89
C SER A 101 10.86 7.44 3.74
N LEU A 102 11.13 8.74 3.58
CA LEU A 102 12.51 9.25 3.53
C LEU A 102 13.29 8.98 4.82
N LEU A 103 12.65 9.17 5.97
CA LEU A 103 13.24 8.91 7.28
C LEU A 103 13.48 7.40 7.48
N PHE A 104 12.48 6.57 7.20
CA PHE A 104 12.58 5.13 7.38
C PHE A 104 13.53 4.46 6.41
N SER A 105 13.68 4.97 5.18
CA SER A 105 14.71 4.48 4.26
C SER A 105 16.11 4.65 4.85
N SER A 106 16.42 5.84 5.39
CA SER A 106 17.73 6.11 5.98
C SER A 106 17.96 5.34 7.29
N LEU A 107 16.91 5.21 8.11
CA LEU A 107 17.00 4.60 9.44
C LEU A 107 17.00 3.06 9.38
N SER A 108 16.36 2.47 8.37
CA SER A 108 16.32 1.02 8.10
C SER A 108 17.71 0.45 7.83
N ASP A 109 18.58 1.21 7.16
CA ASP A 109 19.96 0.79 6.91
C ASP A 109 20.83 0.79 8.17
N SER A 110 20.50 1.60 9.19
CA SER A 110 21.27 1.69 10.44
C SER A 110 20.73 0.82 11.59
N MET A 111 19.40 0.68 11.73
CA MET A 111 18.76 -0.02 12.86
C MET A 111 18.29 -1.45 12.52
N GLY A 112 18.44 -1.86 11.27
CA GLY A 112 18.01 -3.17 10.77
C GLY A 112 16.58 -3.15 10.22
N ARG A 113 16.30 -4.08 9.31
CA ARG A 113 15.11 -4.06 8.44
C ARG A 113 13.84 -4.62 9.07
N LYS A 114 13.96 -5.46 10.11
CA LYS A 114 12.82 -6.16 10.74
C LYS A 114 11.89 -5.25 11.58
N PRO A 115 12.40 -4.32 12.43
CA PRO A 115 11.54 -3.47 13.26
C PRO A 115 10.59 -2.56 12.46
N PHE A 116 11.07 -2.01 11.34
CA PHE A 116 10.25 -1.14 10.50
C PHE A 116 9.08 -1.86 9.81
N LEU A 117 9.21 -3.17 9.57
CA LEU A 117 8.10 -4.00 9.08
C LEU A 117 6.97 -4.07 10.13
N PHE A 118 7.32 -4.26 11.41
CA PHE A 118 6.34 -4.25 12.49
C PHE A 118 5.69 -2.88 12.69
N ILE A 119 6.47 -1.80 12.60
CA ILE A 119 5.94 -0.43 12.72
C ILE A 119 4.91 -0.16 11.62
N GLY A 120 5.24 -0.47 10.36
CA GLY A 120 4.30 -0.30 9.25
C GLY A 120 3.06 -1.19 9.36
N ALA A 121 3.22 -2.44 9.81
CA ALA A 121 2.10 -3.35 10.04
C ALA A 121 1.16 -2.87 11.16
N ILE A 122 1.71 -2.36 12.28
CA ILE A 122 0.92 -1.80 13.39
C ILE A 122 0.18 -0.54 12.94
N GLY A 123 0.80 0.31 12.13
CA GLY A 123 0.17 1.51 11.58
C GLY A 123 -1.02 1.17 10.67
N LEU A 124 -0.84 0.21 9.76
CA LEU A 124 -1.90 -0.32 8.91
C LEU A 124 -3.05 -0.93 9.73
N PHE A 125 -2.71 -1.77 10.71
CA PHE A 125 -3.70 -2.40 11.59
C PHE A 125 -4.49 -1.36 12.40
N THR A 126 -3.81 -0.34 12.92
CA THR A 126 -4.43 0.75 13.69
C THR A 126 -5.41 1.54 12.83
N LYS A 127 -5.02 1.90 11.60
CA LYS A 127 -5.94 2.54 10.64
C LYS A 127 -7.16 1.67 10.37
N GLN A 128 -6.94 0.38 10.11
CA GLN A 128 -8.02 -0.56 9.81
C GLN A 128 -9.04 -0.62 10.95
N LEU A 129 -8.54 -0.75 12.18
CA LEU A 129 -9.36 -0.80 13.38
C LEU A 129 -10.15 0.50 13.57
N LEU A 130 -9.49 1.66 13.46
CA LEU A 130 -10.13 2.96 13.64
C LEU A 130 -11.19 3.26 12.57
N MET A 131 -10.92 2.94 11.30
CA MET A 131 -11.90 3.10 10.22
C MET A 131 -13.10 2.18 10.42
N THR A 132 -12.87 0.92 10.80
CA THR A 132 -13.95 -0.04 11.06
C THR A 132 -14.83 0.42 12.23
N LEU A 133 -14.21 0.86 13.33
CA LEU A 133 -14.94 1.41 14.47
C LEU A 133 -15.74 2.66 14.09
N ALA A 134 -15.15 3.56 13.30
CA ALA A 134 -15.83 4.76 12.83
C ALA A 134 -17.04 4.45 11.94
N MET A 135 -16.96 3.40 11.11
CA MET A 135 -18.09 2.95 10.28
C MET A 135 -19.21 2.32 11.11
N VAL A 136 -18.87 1.46 12.09
CA VAL A 136 -19.86 0.80 12.96
C VAL A 136 -20.57 1.80 13.88
N MET A 137 -19.86 2.80 14.39
CA MET A 137 -20.40 3.81 15.29
C MET A 137 -21.02 5.01 14.55
N GLU A 138 -21.11 4.95 13.21
CA GLU A 138 -21.58 6.04 12.34
C GLU A 138 -20.92 7.41 12.63
N TRP A 139 -19.62 7.39 12.89
CA TRP A 139 -18.86 8.59 13.22
C TRP A 139 -18.74 9.56 12.04
N ASN A 140 -18.38 10.80 12.38
CA ASN A 140 -18.17 11.84 11.39
C ASN A 140 -17.08 11.44 10.38
N ILE A 141 -17.41 11.52 9.10
CA ILE A 141 -16.57 11.16 7.97
C ILE A 141 -15.25 11.94 7.90
N TYR A 142 -15.18 13.12 8.53
CA TYR A 142 -13.94 13.89 8.62
C TYR A 142 -12.86 13.24 9.52
N LEU A 143 -13.23 12.29 10.39
CA LEU A 143 -12.28 11.54 11.22
C LEU A 143 -11.42 10.55 10.42
N PHE A 144 -11.79 10.26 9.18
CA PHE A 144 -11.00 9.37 8.32
C PHE A 144 -9.65 10.00 7.95
N ALA A 145 -9.58 11.33 7.81
CA ALA A 145 -8.34 12.05 7.50
C ALA A 145 -7.25 11.88 8.58
N PRO A 146 -7.51 12.13 9.89
CA PRO A 146 -6.52 11.90 10.93
C PRO A 146 -6.11 10.42 11.07
N PHE A 147 -7.02 9.47 10.83
CA PHE A 147 -6.65 8.05 10.84
C PHE A 147 -5.64 7.71 9.74
N THR A 148 -5.84 8.28 8.54
CA THR A 148 -4.88 8.11 7.44
C THR A 148 -3.58 8.89 7.63
N LEU A 149 -3.59 10.00 8.36
CA LEU A 149 -2.36 10.73 8.73
C LEU A 149 -1.46 9.88 9.63
N ILE A 150 -2.05 9.18 10.61
CA ILE A 150 -1.32 8.29 11.53
C ILE A 150 -0.65 7.16 10.75
N GLU A 151 -1.38 6.52 9.84
CA GLU A 151 -0.81 5.46 9.01
C GLU A 151 0.25 5.97 8.04
N GLY A 152 0.04 7.12 7.39
CA GLY A 152 1.04 7.74 6.54
C GLY A 152 2.32 8.08 7.31
N GLY A 153 2.19 8.56 8.55
CA GLY A 153 3.34 8.81 9.43
C GLY A 153 4.13 7.55 9.81
N SER A 154 3.48 6.38 9.82
CA SER A 154 4.11 5.08 10.08
C SER A 154 4.76 4.42 8.85
N GLY A 155 4.73 5.09 7.69
CA GLY A 155 5.35 4.60 6.44
C GLY A 155 4.40 3.77 5.57
N GLY A 156 3.25 3.41 6.12
CA GLY A 156 2.15 2.76 5.42
C GLY A 156 2.53 1.51 4.62
N TRP A 157 1.69 1.16 3.66
CA TRP A 157 1.90 -0.01 2.81
C TRP A 157 3.17 0.07 1.93
N ILE A 158 3.59 1.27 1.54
CA ILE A 158 4.78 1.47 0.69
C ILE A 158 6.05 1.04 1.42
N THR A 159 6.24 1.46 2.68
CA THR A 159 7.43 1.10 3.46
C THR A 159 7.49 -0.41 3.72
N VAL A 160 6.34 -1.04 4.01
CA VAL A 160 6.27 -2.50 4.20
C VAL A 160 6.72 -3.26 2.95
N ILE A 161 6.26 -2.85 1.76
CA ILE A 161 6.69 -3.44 0.49
C ILE A 161 8.17 -3.17 0.20
N ALA A 162 8.64 -1.94 0.42
CA ALA A 162 10.03 -1.56 0.19
C ALA A 162 10.99 -2.40 1.03
N ILE A 163 10.70 -2.56 2.33
CA ILE A 163 11.49 -3.37 3.25
C ILE A 163 11.44 -4.86 2.85
N ALA A 164 10.28 -5.36 2.46
CA ALA A 164 10.17 -6.74 2.01
C ALA A 164 11.03 -7.00 0.77
N TYR A 165 11.01 -6.11 -0.22
CA TYR A 165 11.91 -6.21 -1.37
C TYR A 165 13.37 -6.12 -0.97
N ALA A 166 13.69 -5.28 0.02
CA ALA A 166 15.03 -5.16 0.56
C ALA A 166 15.50 -6.47 1.24
N ILE A 167 14.62 -7.12 2.02
CA ILE A 167 14.86 -8.44 2.63
C ILE A 167 15.07 -9.50 1.55
N VAL A 168 14.17 -9.57 0.55
CA VAL A 168 14.26 -10.52 -0.57
C VAL A 168 15.55 -10.31 -1.35
N ALA A 169 15.95 -9.06 -1.56
CA ALA A 169 17.21 -8.74 -2.17
C ALA A 169 18.33 -9.33 -1.29
N ASP A 170 18.39 -9.01 0.01
CA ASP A 170 19.50 -9.43 0.89
C ASP A 170 19.70 -10.94 0.97
N ILE A 171 18.62 -11.72 0.94
CA ILE A 171 18.68 -13.20 0.90
C ILE A 171 19.07 -13.74 -0.48
N THR A 172 18.95 -12.94 -1.54
CA THR A 172 19.39 -13.32 -2.89
C THR A 172 20.90 -13.11 -3.01
N ASN A 173 21.61 -14.23 -3.18
CA ASN A 173 23.08 -14.29 -3.19
C ASN A 173 23.70 -13.29 -4.18
N ALA A 174 24.76 -12.57 -3.78
CA ALA A 174 25.43 -11.54 -4.58
C ALA A 174 26.12 -12.05 -5.86
N GLY A 175 26.06 -13.35 -6.15
CA GLY A 175 26.69 -13.98 -7.31
C GLY A 175 25.72 -14.19 -8.47
N LYS A 176 25.90 -13.41 -9.54
CA LYS A 176 25.40 -13.59 -10.92
C LYS A 176 23.97 -13.16 -11.29
N HIS A 177 23.05 -12.90 -10.36
CA HIS A 177 21.65 -12.62 -10.73
C HIS A 177 21.05 -11.29 -10.25
N ARG A 178 21.81 -10.44 -9.56
CA ARG A 178 21.23 -9.28 -8.86
C ARG A 178 21.18 -7.96 -9.66
N ALA A 179 21.90 -7.85 -10.77
CA ALA A 179 21.71 -6.84 -11.81
C ALA A 179 22.70 -7.13 -12.96
N PHE A 180 22.22 -7.31 -14.17
CA PHE A 180 23.05 -7.38 -15.37
C PHE A 180 23.47 -5.95 -15.78
N ILE A 181 24.37 -5.33 -15.03
CA ILE A 181 25.30 -4.33 -15.58
C ILE A 181 26.68 -4.65 -15.02
N LYS A 182 27.30 -5.68 -15.60
CA LYS A 182 28.74 -5.82 -15.57
C LYS A 182 29.24 -5.06 -16.79
N ASN A 183 29.69 -3.83 -16.59
CA ASN A 183 30.33 -3.06 -17.65
C ASN A 183 31.55 -3.86 -18.10
N ASP A 184 31.48 -4.38 -19.31
CA ASP A 184 32.49 -5.25 -19.90
C ASP A 184 33.70 -4.39 -20.28
N LYS A 185 34.59 -4.18 -19.32
CA LYS A 185 35.96 -3.75 -19.59
C LYS A 185 36.92 -4.76 -18.99
N LYS A 186 36.94 -5.95 -19.57
CA LYS A 186 38.13 -6.80 -19.56
C LYS A 186 38.47 -7.20 -20.98
N ASN A 187 39.41 -6.48 -21.58
CA ASN A 187 40.73 -7.02 -21.91
C ASN A 187 41.41 -6.19 -23.01
N HIS A 188 42.40 -5.39 -22.63
CA HIS A 188 43.64 -5.43 -23.38
C HIS A 188 44.82 -5.04 -22.48
N ASN A 189 45.79 -5.95 -22.40
CA ASN A 189 47.19 -5.75 -22.01
C ASN A 189 47.49 -5.37 -20.55
N ARG A 190 47.93 -6.37 -19.77
CA ARG A 190 49.37 -6.46 -19.47
C ARG A 190 49.73 -7.87 -18.96
N LYS A 191 50.66 -8.49 -19.67
CA LYS A 191 51.43 -9.64 -19.22
C LYS A 191 52.54 -9.18 -18.25
N ASP A 192 52.98 -10.13 -17.44
CA ASP A 192 54.32 -10.30 -16.86
C ASP A 192 54.72 -9.65 -15.51
N TYR A 193 55.46 -10.50 -14.74
CA TYR A 193 56.34 -10.31 -13.55
C TYR A 193 55.64 -10.16 -12.17
N ILE A 194 55.74 -11.08 -11.19
CA ILE A 194 56.86 -11.70 -10.42
C ILE A 194 57.64 -10.70 -9.51
N ALA A 195 57.84 -11.14 -8.25
CA ALA A 195 58.73 -10.67 -7.16
C ALA A 195 58.20 -9.50 -6.31
N ILE A 196 57.92 -9.70 -5.00
CA ILE A 196 58.86 -9.62 -3.85
C ILE A 196 59.54 -8.26 -3.77
N GLU A 197 59.01 -7.36 -2.94
CA GLU A 197 59.62 -6.87 -1.69
C GLU A 197 58.53 -6.27 -0.79
#